data_AF-A0A6I1N6V8-F1
#
_entry.id   AF-A0A6I1N6V8-F1
#
_cell.length_a   1.000
_cell.length_b   1.000
_cell.length_c   1.000
_cell.angle_alpha   90.00
_cell.angle_beta   90.00
_cell.angle_gamma   90.00
#
_symmetry.space_group_name_H-M   'P 1'
#
loop_
_entity.id
_entity.type
_entity.pdbx_description
1 polymer ?
#
loop_
_entity_poly.entity_id
_entity_poly.type
_entity_poly.pdbx_seq_one_letter_code
_entity_poly.pdbx_strand_id
1 'polypeptide(L)'
;MKTSAEKVNPHLVLDAIKHKIACEVLARFTIAEIKERSLSNIRRWRANGTSGQAYDAWERLAMDPDDGKMIAVMEGTSDYSNQLRQSPPFVGMLDKELVRKINEEVSG
;
A
#
# COMPACT_ATOMS: atom_id res chain seq x y z
N MET A 1 -2.48 -28.30 -29.66
CA MET A 1 -2.57 -26.92 -29.15
C MET A 1 -2.09 -26.96 -27.70
N LYS A 2 -0.88 -26.50 -27.41
CA LYS A 2 -0.36 -26.42 -26.02
C LYS A 2 -0.79 -25.07 -25.48
N THR A 3 -1.72 -25.05 -24.53
CA THR A 3 -2.02 -23.87 -23.72
C THR A 3 -0.78 -23.56 -22.88
N SER A 4 0.01 -22.57 -23.31
CA SER A 4 1.04 -21.98 -22.46
C SER A 4 0.32 -21.36 -21.27
N ALA A 5 0.55 -21.91 -20.07
CA ALA A 5 0.16 -21.26 -18.83
C ALA A 5 0.84 -19.89 -18.82
N GLU A 6 0.04 -18.83 -18.96
CA GLU A 6 0.49 -17.46 -18.86
C GLU A 6 1.11 -17.30 -17.47
N LYS A 7 2.43 -17.07 -17.40
CA LYS A 7 3.10 -16.83 -16.12
C LYS A 7 2.52 -15.54 -15.55
N VAL A 8 1.69 -15.67 -14.51
CA VAL A 8 1.14 -14.52 -13.78
C VAL A 8 2.31 -13.62 -13.36
N ASN A 9 2.25 -12.34 -13.75
CA ASN A 9 3.30 -11.38 -13.44
C ASN A 9 3.38 -11.20 -11.90
N PRO A 10 4.49 -11.56 -11.24
CA PRO A 10 4.60 -11.48 -9.78
C PRO A 10 4.36 -10.06 -9.23
N HIS A 11 4.65 -9.03 -10.03
CA HIS A 11 4.38 -7.65 -9.64
C HIS A 11 2.88 -7.34 -9.54
N LEU A 12 2.05 -7.97 -10.37
CA LEU A 12 0.59 -7.80 -10.33
C LEU A 12 -0.02 -8.52 -9.12
N VAL A 13 0.46 -9.72 -8.78
CA VAL A 13 0.05 -10.44 -7.57
C VAL A 13 0.43 -9.64 -6.32
N LEU A 14 1.66 -9.14 -6.28
CA LEU A 14 2.14 -8.34 -5.17
C LEU A 14 1.34 -7.04 -5.02
N ASP A 15 1.00 -6.38 -6.13
CA ASP A 15 0.14 -5.19 -6.08
C ASP A 15 -1.27 -5.52 -5.60
N ALA A 16 -1.87 -6.62 -6.06
CA ALA A 16 -3.20 -7.06 -5.62
C ALA A 16 -3.24 -7.32 -4.10
N ILE A 17 -2.18 -7.93 -3.55
CA ILE A 17 -2.02 -8.10 -2.09
C ILE A 17 -1.98 -6.73 -1.39
N LYS A 18 -1.15 -5.80 -1.91
CA LYS A 18 -0.96 -4.47 -1.33
C LYS A 18 -2.22 -3.60 -1.43
N HIS A 19 -2.98 -3.73 -2.51
CA HIS A 19 -4.28 -3.08 -2.72
C HIS A 19 -5.29 -3.60 -1.70
N LYS A 20 -5.43 -4.92 -1.55
CA LYS A 20 -6.33 -5.51 -0.55
C LYS A 20 -5.96 -5.11 0.88
N ILE A 21 -4.66 -5.05 1.21
CA ILE A 21 -4.19 -4.50 2.48
C ILE A 21 -4.61 -3.02 2.65
N ALA A 22 -4.45 -2.20 1.62
CA ALA A 22 -4.84 -0.78 1.67
C ALA A 22 -6.35 -0.61 1.91
N CYS A 23 -7.19 -1.40 1.24
CA CYS A 23 -8.63 -1.42 1.46
C CYS A 23 -8.99 -1.85 2.89
N GLU A 24 -8.35 -2.90 3.42
CA GLU A 24 -8.57 -3.33 4.82
C GLU A 24 -8.11 -2.28 5.84
N VAL A 25 -7.06 -1.52 5.55
CA VAL A 25 -6.63 -0.39 6.38
C VAL A 25 -7.69 0.72 6.36
N LEU A 26 -8.19 1.11 5.19
CA LEU A 26 -9.25 2.12 5.07
C LEU A 26 -10.55 1.70 5.75
N ALA A 27 -10.88 0.42 5.73
CA ALA A 27 -12.09 -0.11 6.36
C ALA A 27 -12.02 -0.09 7.90
N ARG A 28 -10.82 -0.04 8.50
CA ARG A 28 -10.61 -0.23 9.95
C ARG A 28 -10.10 1.00 10.67
N PHE A 29 -9.45 1.92 9.95
CA PHE A 29 -8.80 3.09 10.53
C PHE A 29 -9.29 4.36 9.86
N THR A 30 -9.33 5.43 10.64
CA THR A 30 -9.61 6.75 10.11
C THR A 30 -8.45 7.24 9.24
N ILE A 31 -8.74 8.11 8.28
CA ILE A 31 -7.68 8.68 7.44
C ILE A 31 -6.63 9.45 8.25
N ALA A 32 -7.04 10.07 9.37
CA ALA A 32 -6.12 10.74 10.29
C ALA A 32 -5.10 9.78 10.92
N GLU A 33 -5.54 8.60 11.40
CA GLU A 33 -4.64 7.57 11.95
C GLU A 33 -3.70 7.01 10.87
N ILE A 34 -4.22 6.81 9.65
CA ILE A 34 -3.42 6.33 8.53
C ILE A 34 -2.33 7.35 8.18
N LYS A 35 -2.68 8.65 8.12
CA LYS A 35 -1.74 9.74 7.87
C LYS A 35 -0.67 9.82 8.96
N GLU A 36 -1.07 9.81 10.23
CA GLU A 36 -0.14 9.83 11.36
C GLU A 36 0.84 8.66 11.32
N ARG A 37 0.33 7.43 11.14
CA ARG A 37 1.17 6.24 11.03
C ARG A 37 2.12 6.34 9.84
N SER A 38 1.62 6.78 8.70
CA SER A 38 2.40 6.91 7.46
C SER A 38 3.56 7.87 7.64
N LEU A 39 3.32 9.05 8.22
CA LEU A 39 4.37 10.03 8.52
C LEU A 39 5.37 9.49 9.55
N SER A 40 4.91 8.81 10.59
CA SER A 40 5.77 8.17 11.60
C SER A 40 6.71 7.13 10.97
N ASN A 41 6.17 6.26 10.11
CA ASN A 41 6.95 5.24 9.42
C ASN A 41 7.96 5.87 8.44
N ILE A 42 7.55 6.84 7.62
CA ILE A 42 8.43 7.54 6.69
C ILE A 42 9.59 8.23 7.43
N ARG A 43 9.30 8.94 8.54
CA ARG A 43 10.35 9.57 9.37
C ARG A 43 11.33 8.54 9.91
N ARG A 44 10.83 7.43 10.45
CA ARG A 44 11.66 6.33 10.97
C ARG A 44 12.54 5.72 9.88
N TRP A 45 11.99 5.48 8.68
CA TRP A 45 12.74 4.93 7.56
C TRP A 45 13.84 5.86 7.07
N ARG A 46 13.55 7.17 6.97
CA ARG A 46 14.55 8.19 6.64
C ARG A 46 15.66 8.26 7.68
N ALA A 47 15.32 8.18 8.97
CA ALA A 47 16.31 8.12 10.04
C ALA A 47 17.23 6.89 9.93
N ASN A 48 16.73 5.78 9.35
CA ASN A 48 17.48 4.57 9.08
C ASN A 48 18.13 4.55 7.68
N GLY A 49 18.25 5.69 7.00
CA GLY A 49 18.92 5.83 5.70
C GLY A 49 18.10 5.40 4.48
N THR A 50 16.81 5.06 4.66
CA THR A 50 15.93 4.70 3.54
C THR A 50 15.25 5.95 2.98
N SER A 51 15.45 6.24 1.69
CA SER A 51 14.82 7.36 0.99
C SER A 51 14.34 6.93 -0.40
N GLY A 52 13.42 7.70 -0.99
CA GLY A 52 12.91 7.41 -2.33
C GLY A 52 11.68 8.26 -2.70
N GLN A 53 11.50 8.49 -3.99
CA GLN A 53 10.43 9.36 -4.52
C GLN A 53 9.02 8.92 -4.09
N ALA A 54 8.81 7.61 -3.91
CA ALA A 54 7.54 7.09 -3.41
C ALA A 54 7.23 7.58 -1.99
N TYR A 55 8.22 7.67 -1.10
CA TYR A 55 8.01 8.18 0.26
C TYR A 55 7.74 9.68 0.26
N ASP A 56 8.38 10.43 -0.63
CA ASP A 56 8.10 11.87 -0.79
C ASP A 56 6.68 12.10 -1.28
N ALA A 57 6.20 11.28 -2.22
CA ALA A 57 4.82 11.33 -2.70
C ALA A 57 3.81 10.96 -1.59
N TRP A 58 4.07 9.90 -0.83
CA TRP A 58 3.24 9.52 0.31
C TRP A 58 3.22 10.57 1.42
N GLU A 59 4.36 11.20 1.72
CA GLU A 59 4.44 12.29 2.69
C GLU A 59 3.59 13.49 2.24
N ARG A 60 3.66 13.86 0.96
CA ARG A 60 2.80 14.91 0.40
C ARG A 60 1.31 14.57 0.53
N LEU A 61 0.91 13.35 0.17
CA LEU A 61 -0.48 12.89 0.32
C LEU A 61 -0.94 12.93 1.79
N ALA A 62 -0.05 12.55 2.72
CA ALA A 62 -0.39 12.55 4.14
C ALA A 62 -0.48 13.96 4.75
N MET A 63 0.24 14.94 4.19
CA MET A 63 0.20 16.35 4.59
C MET A 63 -0.88 17.17 3.86
N ASP A 64 -1.43 16.67 2.76
CA ASP A 64 -2.47 17.35 1.99
C ASP A 64 -3.78 17.40 2.79
N PRO A 65 -4.47 18.55 2.92
CA PRO A 65 -5.75 18.63 3.61
C PRO A 65 -6.88 17.87 2.89
N ASP A 66 -6.72 17.58 1.59
CA ASP A 66 -7.66 16.76 0.84
C ASP A 66 -7.38 15.26 1.06
N ASP A 67 -8.07 14.71 2.06
CA ASP A 67 -8.05 13.28 2.38
C ASP A 67 -8.41 12.39 1.18
N GLY A 68 -9.24 12.89 0.26
CA GLY A 68 -9.69 12.16 -0.91
C GLY A 68 -8.55 11.72 -1.82
N LYS A 69 -7.45 12.48 -1.89
CA LYS A 69 -6.27 12.12 -2.69
C LYS A 69 -5.58 10.87 -2.14
N MET A 70 -5.44 10.78 -0.82
CA MET A 70 -4.81 9.63 -0.19
C MET A 70 -5.68 8.38 -0.33
N ILE A 71 -6.99 8.53 -0.12
CA ILE A 71 -7.97 7.44 -0.31
C ILE A 71 -7.95 6.95 -1.76
N ALA A 72 -7.97 7.86 -2.73
CA ALA A 72 -7.94 7.52 -4.15
C ALA A 72 -6.68 6.72 -4.55
N VAL A 73 -5.52 7.01 -3.96
CA VAL A 73 -4.29 6.23 -4.20
C VAL A 73 -4.35 4.87 -3.51
N MET A 74 -4.96 4.78 -2.34
CA MET A 74 -5.06 3.52 -1.60
C MET A 74 -6.00 2.53 -2.32
N GLU A 75 -7.14 2.99 -2.82
CA GLU A 75 -8.15 2.14 -3.47
C GLU A 75 -8.04 2.08 -5.00
N GLY A 76 -7.33 3.04 -5.62
CA GLY A 76 -7.30 3.18 -7.06
C GLY A 76 -6.53 2.07 -7.77
N THR A 77 -6.91 1.74 -9.00
CA THR A 77 -6.27 0.70 -9.82
C THR A 77 -5.37 1.26 -10.92
N SER A 78 -5.08 2.57 -10.88
CA SER A 78 -4.22 3.23 -11.85
C SER A 78 -2.75 2.87 -11.65
N ASP A 79 -1.94 2.99 -12.71
CA ASP A 79 -0.48 2.77 -12.62
C ASP A 79 0.18 3.61 -11.53
N TYR A 80 -0.28 4.86 -11.35
CA TYR A 80 0.18 5.73 -10.27
C TYR A 80 -0.11 5.14 -8.89
N SER A 81 -1.33 4.61 -8.69
CA SER A 81 -1.74 3.99 -7.43
C SER A 81 -0.94 2.72 -7.16
N ASN A 82 -0.76 1.89 -8.19
CA ASN A 82 0.02 0.65 -8.13
C ASN A 82 1.49 0.96 -7.79
N GLN A 83 2.09 1.95 -8.45
CA GLN A 83 3.46 2.38 -8.22
C GLN A 83 3.68 2.85 -6.78
N LEU A 84 2.78 3.68 -6.24
CA LEU A 84 2.89 4.15 -4.85
C LEU A 84 2.67 3.03 -3.83
N ARG A 85 1.69 2.15 -4.06
CA ARG A 85 1.46 1.00 -3.19
C ARG A 85 2.61 0.03 -3.14
N GLN A 86 3.58 0.08 -4.07
CA GLN A 86 4.79 -0.73 -3.93
C GLN A 86 5.57 -0.45 -2.65
N SER A 87 5.42 0.74 -2.07
CA SER A 87 6.08 1.16 -0.83
C SER A 87 5.06 1.78 0.14
N PRO A 88 4.11 1.00 0.69
CA PRO A 88 3.00 1.54 1.45
C PRO A 88 3.47 1.98 2.86
N PRO A 89 3.28 3.26 3.25
CA PRO A 89 3.79 3.79 4.52
C PRO A 89 2.94 3.39 5.73
N PHE A 90 1.75 2.84 5.53
CA PHE A 90 0.82 2.40 6.57
C PHE A 90 1.02 0.93 7.00
N VAL A 91 2.19 0.35 6.72
CA VAL A 91 2.53 -1.00 7.21
C VAL A 91 2.54 -1.07 8.73
N GLY A 92 2.13 -2.24 9.25
CA GLY A 92 2.04 -2.51 10.69
C GLY A 92 0.76 -2.01 11.35
N MET A 93 -0.21 -1.46 10.59
CA MET A 93 -1.54 -1.14 11.11
C MET A 93 -2.44 -2.36 11.25
N LEU A 94 -2.32 -3.34 10.34
CA LEU A 94 -3.08 -4.59 10.42
C LEU A 94 -2.32 -5.66 11.22
N ASP A 95 -3.09 -6.54 11.87
CA ASP A 95 -2.56 -7.72 12.54
C ASP A 95 -1.88 -8.67 11.54
N LYS A 96 -0.79 -9.32 11.99
CA LYS A 96 -0.02 -10.23 11.15
C LYS A 96 -0.85 -11.40 10.62
N GLU A 97 -1.80 -11.91 11.40
CA GLU A 97 -2.68 -13.00 10.96
C GLU A 97 -3.61 -12.58 9.83
N LEU A 98 -4.14 -11.36 9.87
CA LEU A 98 -4.99 -10.82 8.82
C LEU A 98 -4.17 -10.61 7.54
N VAL A 99 -2.98 -10.02 7.66
CA VAL A 99 -2.06 -9.86 6.52
C VAL A 99 -1.73 -11.23 5.91
N ARG A 100 -1.46 -12.26 6.73
CA ARG A 100 -1.22 -13.63 6.24
C ARG A 100 -2.42 -14.18 5.45
N LYS A 101 -3.64 -14.04 5.97
CA LYS A 101 -4.88 -14.45 5.27
C LYS A 101 -5.01 -13.76 3.91
N ILE A 102 -4.78 -12.44 3.85
CA ILE A 102 -4.83 -11.69 2.59
C ILE A 102 -3.80 -12.23 1.58
N ASN A 103 -2.57 -12.52 2.03
CA ASN A 103 -1.54 -13.08 1.16
C ASN A 103 -1.96 -14.45 0.60
N GLU A 104 -2.54 -15.31 1.43
CA GLU A 104 -3.02 -16.64 1.02
C GLU A 104 -4.21 -16.55 0.05
N GLU A 105 -5.16 -15.65 0.30
CA GLU A 105 -6.35 -15.45 -0.53
C GLU A 105 -6.04 -14.91 -1.94
N VAL A 106 -4.95 -14.14 -2.09
CA VAL A 106 -4.57 -13.54 -3.38
C VAL A 106 -3.54 -14.39 -4.13
N SER A 107 -2.72 -15.17 -3.42
CA SER A 107 -1.67 -16.00 -4.02
C SER A 107 -2.09 -17.44 -4.31
N GLY A 108 -3.19 -17.89 -3.70
CA GLY A 108 -3.81 -19.21 -3.94
C GLY A 108 -4.69 -19.22 -5.17
#